data_AF-A0A9X4XK98-F1
#
_entry.id   AF-A0A9X4XK98-F1
#
_cell.length_a   1.000
_cell.length_b   1.000
_cell.length_c   1.000
_cell.angle_alpha   90.00
_cell.angle_beta   90.00
_cell.angle_gamma   90.00
#
_symmetry.space_group_name_H-M   'P 1'
#
loop_
_entity.id
_entity.type
_entity.pdbx_description
1 polymer ?
#
loop_
_entity_poly.entity_id
_entity_poly.type
_entity_poly.pdbx_seq_one_letter_code
_entity_poly.pdbx_strand_id
1 'polypeptide(L)'
;MKPIVTEAEIEAGMAEFRADERLRGLPPASAGLVRGIVRARIIDSKLAGSSASAPRPAPSAAAPAPVSPPPPSPAVLGERARAQKILALTPAGAEDEATAAIASGMPVAEFEHVIAAWAILEAQRRARWE
;
A
#
# COMPACT_ATOMS: atom_id res chain seq x y z
N MET A 1 -3.47 -27.23 16.91
CA MET A 1 -2.03 -27.47 16.68
C MET A 1 -1.43 -26.24 16.02
N LYS A 2 -0.32 -25.68 16.52
CA LYS A 2 0.39 -24.59 15.82
C LYS A 2 1.10 -25.20 14.60
N PRO A 3 0.96 -24.65 13.39
CA PRO A 3 1.68 -25.17 12.23
C PRO A 3 3.19 -25.00 12.44
N ILE A 4 3.91 -26.12 12.50
CA ILE A 4 5.37 -26.13 12.63
C ILE A 4 5.94 -25.87 11.23
N VAL A 5 6.59 -24.72 11.05
CA VAL A 5 7.36 -24.43 9.82
C VAL A 5 8.81 -24.79 10.10
N THR A 6 9.37 -25.65 9.25
CA THR A 6 10.78 -26.06 9.34
C THR A 6 11.67 -25.09 8.56
N GLU A 7 12.95 -25.01 8.94
CA GLU A 7 13.92 -24.15 8.27
C GLU A 7 14.19 -24.60 6.82
N ALA A 8 14.19 -25.91 6.57
CA ALA A 8 14.33 -26.49 5.23
C ALA A 8 13.19 -26.09 4.28
N GLU A 9 11.94 -26.02 4.78
CA GLU A 9 10.79 -25.55 3.97
C GLU A 9 10.94 -24.08 3.59
N ILE A 10 11.47 -23.27 4.51
CA ILE A 10 11.73 -21.86 4.25
C ILE A 10 12.86 -21.70 3.21
N GLU A 11 13.94 -22.48 3.33
CA GLU A 11 15.05 -22.43 2.38
C GLU A 11 14.63 -22.87 0.98
N ALA A 12 13.86 -23.96 0.87
CA ALA A 12 13.29 -24.40 -0.40
C ALA A 12 12.38 -23.32 -1.03
N GLY A 13 11.48 -22.73 -0.24
CA GLY A 13 10.61 -21.65 -0.71
C GLY A 13 11.36 -20.36 -1.08
N MET A 14 12.48 -20.06 -0.41
CA MET A 14 13.37 -18.95 -0.77
C MET A 14 14.07 -19.21 -2.11
N ALA A 15 14.53 -20.44 -2.37
CA ALA A 15 15.15 -20.81 -3.63
C ALA A 15 14.16 -20.73 -4.81
N GLU A 16 12.93 -21.20 -4.61
CA GLU A 16 11.84 -21.05 -5.58
C GLU A 16 11.51 -19.58 -5.84
N PHE A 17 11.42 -18.76 -4.79
CA PHE A 17 11.16 -17.33 -4.93
C PHE A 17 12.27 -16.63 -5.72
N ARG A 18 13.53 -16.95 -5.45
CA ARG A 18 14.68 -16.41 -6.18
C ARG A 18 14.70 -16.84 -7.64
N ALA A 19 14.26 -18.07 -7.94
CA ALA A 19 14.10 -18.55 -9.31
C ALA A 19 12.98 -17.79 -10.04
N ASP A 20 11.85 -17.53 -9.38
CA ASP A 20 10.74 -16.73 -9.90
C ASP A 20 11.13 -15.26 -10.11
N GLU A 21 11.90 -14.66 -9.19
CA GLU A 21 12.45 -13.30 -9.37
C GLU A 21 13.33 -13.20 -10.61
N ARG A 22 14.23 -14.17 -10.82
CA ARG A 22 15.08 -14.22 -12.02
C ARG A 22 14.26 -14.39 -13.29
N LEU A 23 13.25 -15.26 -13.25
CA LEU A 23 12.37 -15.51 -14.39
C LEU A 23 11.58 -14.24 -14.77
N ARG A 24 11.19 -13.44 -13.78
CA ARG A 24 10.44 -12.18 -13.96
C ARG A 24 11.32 -10.96 -14.22
N GLY A 25 12.64 -11.09 -14.16
CA GLY A 25 13.58 -9.98 -14.27
C GLY A 25 13.45 -8.95 -13.13
N LEU A 26 12.97 -9.38 -11.96
CA LEU A 26 12.80 -8.51 -10.80
C LEU A 26 14.16 -8.29 -10.09
N PRO A 27 14.39 -7.09 -9.52
CA PRO A 27 15.55 -6.86 -8.68
C PRO A 27 15.47 -7.74 -7.43
N PRO A 28 16.60 -8.24 -6.91
CA PRO A 28 16.61 -9.16 -5.78
C PRO A 28 16.03 -8.49 -4.53
N ALA A 29 14.89 -8.99 -4.04
CA ALA A 29 14.28 -8.52 -2.80
C ALA A 29 15.15 -8.84 -1.57
N SER A 30 14.94 -8.10 -0.48
CA SER A 30 15.67 -8.31 0.77
C SER A 30 15.36 -9.67 1.37
N ALA A 31 16.40 -10.40 1.79
CA ALA A 31 16.24 -11.78 2.26
C ALA A 31 15.26 -11.91 3.45
N GLY A 32 15.20 -10.90 4.32
CA GLY A 32 14.24 -10.85 5.43
C GLY A 32 12.79 -10.75 4.98
N LEU A 33 12.51 -9.95 3.94
CA LEU A 33 11.16 -9.81 3.38
C LEU A 33 10.72 -11.11 2.71
N VAL A 34 11.58 -11.69 1.86
CA VAL A 34 11.27 -12.95 1.18
C VAL A 34 11.05 -14.07 2.20
N ARG A 35 11.88 -14.15 3.25
CA ARG A 35 11.73 -15.15 4.31
C ARG A 35 10.38 -15.02 5.03
N GLY A 36 9.93 -13.79 5.27
CA GLY A 36 8.61 -13.50 5.85
C GLY A 36 7.47 -13.97 4.95
N ILE A 37 7.52 -13.65 3.65
CA ILE A 37 6.51 -14.04 2.66
C ILE A 37 6.45 -15.57 2.51
N VAL A 38 7.60 -16.22 2.36
CA VAL A 38 7.71 -17.69 2.24
C VAL A 38 7.14 -18.37 3.48
N ARG A 39 7.50 -17.90 4.68
CA ARG A 39 6.99 -18.46 5.94
C ARG A 39 5.47 -18.31 6.05
N ALA A 40 4.92 -17.15 5.71
CA ALA A 40 3.48 -16.91 5.73
C ALA A 40 2.74 -17.85 4.76
N ARG A 41 3.28 -18.04 3.55
CA ARG A 41 2.73 -18.96 2.56
C ARG A 41 2.73 -20.42 3.04
N ILE A 42 3.81 -20.86 3.69
CA ILE A 42 3.87 -22.23 4.25
C ILE A 42 2.84 -22.40 5.37
N ILE A 43 2.67 -21.39 6.23
CA ILE A 43 1.67 -21.40 7.30
C ILE A 43 0.26 -21.50 6.71
N ASP A 44 -0.04 -20.67 5.70
CA ASP A 44 -1.33 -20.67 5.00
C ASP A 44 -1.63 -22.03 4.37
N SER A 45 -0.68 -22.60 3.62
CA SER A 45 -0.80 -23.95 3.04
C SER A 45 -1.01 -25.05 4.08
N LYS A 46 -0.41 -24.93 5.27
CA LYS A 46 -0.58 -25.90 6.36
C LYS A 46 -1.92 -25.72 7.08
N LEU A 47 -2.44 -24.50 7.17
CA LEU A 47 -3.75 -24.20 7.75
C LEU A 47 -4.90 -24.62 6.81
N ALA A 48 -4.69 -24.52 5.50
CA ALA A 48 -5.69 -24.83 4.47
C ALA A 48 -5.98 -26.34 4.28
N GLY A 49 -5.31 -27.24 5.01
CA GLY A 49 -5.68 -28.66 5.01
C GLY A 49 -5.64 -29.33 3.63
N SER A 50 -4.47 -29.36 2.99
CA SER A 50 -4.10 -30.27 1.89
C SER A 50 -5.00 -30.28 0.62
N SER A 51 -4.64 -29.44 -0.37
CA SER A 51 -4.51 -29.83 -1.79
C SER A 51 -4.20 -28.60 -2.67
N ALA A 52 -2.95 -28.45 -3.08
CA ALA A 52 -2.63 -27.89 -4.40
C ALA A 52 -1.24 -28.36 -4.81
N SER A 53 -1.24 -29.24 -5.81
CA SER A 53 -0.11 -29.72 -6.57
C SER A 53 0.88 -28.59 -6.89
N ALA A 54 2.18 -28.90 -6.84
CA ALA A 54 3.21 -28.10 -7.46
C ALA A 54 2.78 -27.72 -8.89
N PRO A 55 2.87 -26.45 -9.32
CA PRO A 55 2.72 -26.13 -10.72
C PRO A 55 3.97 -26.68 -11.43
N ARG A 56 3.86 -27.91 -11.93
CA ARG A 56 4.67 -28.37 -13.07
C ARG A 56 4.52 -27.30 -14.16
N PRO A 57 5.61 -26.83 -14.79
CA PRO A 57 5.49 -25.89 -15.89
C PRO A 57 4.75 -26.60 -17.02
N ALA A 58 3.45 -26.35 -17.14
CA ALA A 58 2.70 -26.69 -18.32
C ALA A 58 3.29 -25.87 -19.48
N PRO A 59 3.51 -26.48 -20.65
CA PRO A 59 4.08 -25.79 -21.79
C PRO A 59 3.13 -24.65 -22.19
N SER A 60 3.67 -23.43 -22.24
CA SER A 60 3.17 -22.27 -22.98
C SER A 60 1.69 -22.33 -23.38
N ALA A 61 0.80 -22.16 -22.41
CA ALA A 61 -0.51 -21.60 -22.67
C ALA A 61 -0.34 -20.08 -22.55
N ALA A 62 -0.66 -19.37 -23.63
CA ALA A 62 -0.56 -17.94 -23.82
C ALA A 62 -0.52 -17.14 -22.51
N ALA A 63 0.53 -16.32 -22.33
CA ALA A 63 0.64 -15.38 -21.23
C ALA A 63 -0.73 -14.73 -20.97
N PRO A 64 -1.28 -14.75 -19.74
CA PRO A 64 -2.42 -13.91 -19.46
C PRO A 64 -1.95 -12.50 -19.78
N ALA A 65 -2.56 -11.91 -20.81
CA ALA A 65 -2.33 -10.52 -21.15
C ALA A 65 -2.41 -9.72 -19.85
N PRO A 66 -1.52 -8.74 -19.61
CA PRO A 66 -1.56 -7.92 -18.41
C PRO A 66 -2.98 -7.37 -18.28
N VAL A 67 -3.75 -7.95 -17.35
CA VAL A 67 -5.07 -7.43 -17.04
C VAL A 67 -4.79 -6.09 -16.41
N SER A 68 -4.91 -5.04 -17.21
CA SER A 68 -4.82 -3.68 -16.72
C SER A 68 -5.79 -3.59 -15.54
N PRO A 69 -5.36 -3.11 -14.36
CA PRO A 69 -6.28 -2.91 -13.27
C PRO A 69 -7.45 -2.08 -13.80
N PRO A 70 -8.70 -2.40 -13.40
CA PRO A 70 -9.85 -1.65 -13.86
C PRO A 70 -9.58 -0.16 -13.60
N PRO A 71 -9.93 0.73 -14.55
CA PRO A 71 -9.72 2.15 -14.36
C PRO A 71 -10.36 2.58 -13.02
N PRO A 72 -9.71 3.49 -12.28
CA PRO A 72 -10.27 3.97 -11.02
C PRO A 72 -11.70 4.48 -11.27
N SER A 73 -12.61 4.12 -10.36
CA SER A 73 -13.99 4.58 -10.46
C SER A 73 -14.03 6.12 -10.46
N PRO A 74 -15.04 6.74 -11.10
CA PRO A 74 -15.18 8.21 -11.10
C PRO A 74 -15.24 8.78 -9.68
N ALA A 75 -15.77 8.01 -8.71
CA ALA A 75 -15.76 8.37 -7.30
C ALA A 75 -14.34 8.46 -6.72
N VAL A 76 -13.47 7.49 -7.02
CA VAL A 76 -12.06 7.48 -6.59
C VAL A 76 -11.27 8.63 -7.23
N LEU A 77 -11.56 8.95 -8.49
CA LEU A 77 -10.96 10.10 -9.16
C LEU A 77 -11.40 11.42 -8.53
N GLY A 78 -12.69 11.56 -8.20
CA GLY A 78 -13.23 12.74 -7.52
C GLY A 78 -12.65 12.92 -6.12
N GLU A 79 -12.54 11.83 -5.36
CA GLU A 79 -11.89 11.80 -4.05
C GLU A 79 -10.43 12.26 -4.13
N ARG A 80 -9.67 11.74 -5.09
CA ARG A 80 -8.27 12.10 -5.31
C ARG A 80 -8.13 13.57 -5.71
N ALA A 81 -8.99 14.06 -6.60
CA ALA A 81 -8.99 15.46 -7.00
C ALA A 81 -9.33 16.39 -5.83
N ARG A 82 -10.25 15.98 -4.94
CA ARG A 82 -10.57 16.72 -3.72
C ARG A 82 -9.37 16.79 -2.78
N ALA A 83 -8.76 15.65 -2.49
CA ALA A 83 -7.59 15.57 -1.63
C ALA A 83 -6.42 16.42 -2.18
N GLN A 84 -6.19 16.41 -3.49
CA GLN A 84 -5.18 17.26 -4.12
C GLN A 84 -5.46 18.76 -3.95
N LYS A 85 -6.74 19.18 -4.05
CA LYS A 85 -7.11 20.58 -3.80
C LYS A 85 -6.92 20.98 -2.35
N ILE A 86 -7.29 20.12 -1.40
CA ILE A 86 -7.05 20.35 0.04
C ILE A 86 -5.55 20.56 0.27
N LEU A 87 -4.70 19.63 -0.19
CA LEU A 87 -3.25 19.74 -0.03
C LEU A 87 -2.65 20.98 -0.69
N ALA A 88 -3.17 21.42 -1.84
CA ALA A 88 -2.69 22.61 -2.54
C ALA A 88 -3.04 23.92 -1.80
N LEU A 89 -4.11 23.92 -1.00
CA LEU A 89 -4.55 25.06 -0.20
C LEU A 89 -3.87 25.12 1.19
N THR A 90 -3.27 24.02 1.62
CA THR A 90 -2.67 23.90 2.95
C THR A 90 -1.40 24.76 3.06
N PRO A 91 -1.36 25.75 3.98
CA PRO A 91 -0.14 26.48 4.29
C PRO A 91 0.82 25.59 5.12
N ALA A 92 2.11 25.92 5.08
CA ALA A 92 3.12 25.23 5.89
C ALA A 92 2.79 25.36 7.39
N GLY A 93 2.75 24.24 8.10
CA GLY A 93 2.35 24.16 9.51
C GLY A 93 0.87 23.85 9.76
N ALA A 94 0.07 23.60 8.72
CA ALA A 94 -1.34 23.18 8.80
C ALA A 94 -1.59 21.78 8.17
N GLU A 95 -0.55 20.96 8.07
CA GLU A 95 -0.58 19.63 7.44
C GLU A 95 -1.49 18.65 8.21
N ASP A 96 -1.57 18.80 9.53
CA ASP A 96 -2.45 18.01 10.38
C ASP A 96 -3.93 18.31 10.07
N GLU A 97 -4.29 19.58 9.91
CA GLU A 97 -5.64 20.00 9.52
C GLU A 97 -6.02 19.47 8.14
N ALA A 98 -5.08 19.49 7.19
CA ALA A 98 -5.28 18.93 5.85
C ALA A 98 -5.49 17.41 5.88
N THR A 99 -4.70 16.71 6.68
CA THR A 99 -4.81 15.25 6.86
C THR A 99 -6.16 14.88 7.48
N ALA A 100 -6.59 15.61 8.50
CA ALA A 100 -7.90 15.43 9.14
C ALA A 100 -9.07 15.72 8.18
N ALA A 101 -8.96 16.78 7.37
CA ALA A 101 -9.96 17.15 6.37
C ALA A 101 -10.10 16.08 5.28
N ILE A 102 -8.99 15.51 4.80
CA ILE A 102 -9.02 14.42 3.81
C ILE A 102 -9.65 13.17 4.42
N ALA A 103 -9.20 12.77 5.62
CA ALA A 103 -9.68 11.56 6.29
C ALA A 103 -11.18 11.60 6.63
N SER A 104 -11.70 12.79 6.95
CA SER A 104 -13.11 13.01 7.26
C SER A 104 -14.01 13.17 6.03
N GLY A 105 -13.43 13.24 4.83
CA GLY A 105 -14.20 13.48 3.61
C GLY A 105 -14.67 14.92 3.44
N MET A 106 -14.03 15.88 4.13
CA MET A 106 -14.44 17.28 4.16
C MET A 106 -14.49 17.90 2.75
N PRO A 107 -15.55 18.66 2.40
CA PRO A 107 -15.60 19.46 1.18
C PRO A 107 -14.50 20.53 1.15
N VAL A 108 -13.95 20.82 -0.05
CA VAL A 108 -12.89 21.83 -0.21
C VAL A 108 -13.34 23.21 0.26
N ALA A 109 -14.57 23.61 -0.03
CA ALA A 109 -15.10 24.91 0.40
C ALA A 109 -15.16 25.05 1.93
N GLU A 110 -15.40 23.95 2.64
CA GLU A 110 -15.38 23.96 4.10
C GLU A 110 -13.94 24.04 4.63
N PHE A 111 -13.01 23.33 4.00
CA PHE A 111 -11.59 23.40 4.33
C PHE A 111 -11.00 24.81 4.13
N GLU A 112 -11.45 25.56 3.11
CA GLU A 112 -11.05 26.96 2.90
C GLU A 112 -11.38 27.83 4.12
N HIS A 113 -12.54 27.61 4.76
CA HIS A 113 -12.90 28.32 5.99
C HIS A 113 -12.01 27.93 7.17
N VAL A 114 -11.65 26.64 7.29
CA VAL A 114 -10.74 26.15 8.33
C VAL A 114 -9.37 26.80 8.20
N ILE A 115 -8.81 26.86 6.99
CA ILE A 115 -7.50 27.48 6.75
C ILE A 115 -7.54 29.00 6.98
N ALA A 116 -8.63 29.67 6.59
CA ALA A 116 -8.81 31.09 6.89
C ALA A 116 -8.82 31.36 8.41
N ALA A 117 -9.53 30.53 9.18
CA ALA A 117 -9.56 30.64 10.64
C ALA A 117 -8.18 30.35 11.27
N TRP A 118 -7.49 29.32 10.79
CA TRP A 118 -6.14 28.98 11.23
C TRP A 118 -5.16 30.13 11.00
N ALA A 119 -5.19 30.76 9.82
CA ALA A 119 -4.32 31.87 9.48
C ALA A 119 -4.51 33.07 10.42
N ILE A 120 -5.76 33.35 10.82
CA ILE A 120 -6.06 34.41 11.80
C ILE A 120 -5.45 34.07 13.17
N LEU A 121 -5.64 32.84 13.65
CA LEU A 121 -5.09 32.41 14.94
C LEU A 121 -3.56 32.43 14.96
N GLU A 122 -2.93 32.00 13.87
CA GLU A 122 -1.48 32.01 13.74
C GLU A 122 -0.92 33.44 13.66
N ALA A 123 -1.60 34.36 12.96
CA ALA A 123 -1.24 35.78 12.96
C ALA A 123 -1.31 36.39 14.38
N GLN A 124 -2.38 36.08 15.13
CA GLN A 124 -2.53 36.52 16.52
C GLN A 124 -1.45 35.95 17.44
N ARG A 125 -1.08 34.68 17.25
CA ARG A 125 -0.01 34.03 17.99
C ARG A 125 1.33 34.73 17.76
N ARG A 126 1.67 35.04 16.52
CA ARG A 126 2.91 35.76 16.17
C ARG A 126 2.94 37.15 16.76
N ALA A 127 1.86 37.92 16.60
CA ALA A 127 1.75 39.28 17.13
C ALA A 127 1.83 39.37 18.66
N ARG A 128 1.62 38.26 19.38
CA ARG A 128 1.74 38.19 20.85
C ARG A 128 3.17 37.97 21.33
N TRP A 129 4.03 37.44 20.47
CA TRP A 129 5.42 37.08 20.80
C TRP A 129 6.47 37.96 20.11
N GLU A 130 6.03 38.97 19.34
CA GLU A 130 6.84 40.12 18.89
C GLU A 130 6.60 41.34 19.79
#